data_AF-A0A8J4TZH1-F1
#
_entry.id   AF-A0A8J4TZH1-F1
#
_cell.length_a   1.000
_cell.length_b   1.000
_cell.length_c   1.000
_cell.angle_alpha   90.00
_cell.angle_beta   90.00
_cell.angle_gamma   90.00
#
_symmetry.space_group_name_H-M   'P 1'
#
loop_
_entity.id
_entity.type
_entity.pdbx_description
1 polymer ?
#
loop_
_entity_poly.entity_id
_entity_poly.type
_entity_poly.pdbx_seq_one_letter_code
_entity_poly.pdbx_strand_id
1 'polypeptide(L)' 'TSSISHQYHFVNEYKNWTQAQRYCRVNYTDLATIDNMKEINSLLNAVNESYKGLAWIGLYDNLDDWRWSLDDDAFYNE' A
#
# COMPACT_ATOMS: atom_id res chain seq x y z
N THR A 1 21.19 -5.74 -6.24
CA THR A 1 19.74 -5.50 -6.42
C THR A 1 18.96 -6.41 -5.49
N SER A 2 18.82 -6.02 -4.23
CA SER A 2 17.96 -6.76 -3.30
C SER A 2 16.51 -6.40 -3.65
N SER A 3 15.78 -7.30 -4.28
CA SER A 3 14.34 -7.14 -4.47
C SER A 3 13.69 -7.27 -3.09
N ILE A 4 13.32 -6.14 -2.48
CA ILE A 4 12.58 -6.13 -1.23
C ILE A 4 11.22 -6.79 -1.49
N SER A 5 10.92 -7.84 -0.74
CA SER A 5 9.67 -8.58 -0.85
C SER A 5 8.65 -7.97 0.12
N HIS A 6 7.69 -7.22 -0.40
CA HIS A 6 6.59 -6.69 0.39
C HIS A 6 5.66 -7.80 0.89
N GLN A 7 5.28 -7.75 2.16
CA GLN A 7 4.22 -8.57 2.74
C GLN A 7 2.95 -7.71 2.86
N TYR A 8 1.89 -8.09 2.16
CA TYR A 8 0.63 -7.36 2.17
C TYR A 8 -0.35 -7.94 3.20
N HIS A 9 -1.12 -7.07 3.84
CA HIS A 9 -2.18 -7.43 4.78
C HIS A 9 -3.47 -6.69 4.44
N PHE A 10 -4.55 -7.43 4.20
CA PHE A 10 -5.86 -6.84 3.89
C PHE A 10 -6.65 -6.54 5.17
N VAL A 11 -6.98 -5.26 5.38
CA VAL A 11 -7.81 -4.80 6.50
C VAL A 11 -9.24 -4.57 6.02
N ASN A 12 -10.15 -5.44 6.41
CA ASN A 12 -11.56 -5.35 6.02
C ASN A 12 -12.38 -4.46 6.99
N GLU A 13 -12.00 -3.18 7.09
CA GLU A 13 -12.71 -2.19 7.89
C GLU A 13 -13.04 -0.94 7.05
N TYR A 14 -14.24 -0.38 7.24
CA TYR A 14 -14.63 0.83 6.54
C TYR A 14 -13.89 2.05 7.12
N LYS A 15 -13.01 2.65 6.31
CA LYS A 15 -12.21 3.84 6.65
C LYS A 15 -12.10 4.75 5.42
N ASN A 16 -12.01 6.06 5.62
CA ASN A 16 -11.52 6.94 4.56
C ASN A 16 -10.00 6.79 4.37
N TRP A 17 -9.44 7.35 3.30
CA TRP A 17 -8.01 7.18 2.98
C TRP A 17 -7.08 7.58 4.14
N THR A 18 -7.28 8.76 4.74
CA THR A 18 -6.46 9.25 5.86
C THR A 18 -6.56 8.34 7.09
N GLN A 19 -7.75 7.83 7.40
CA GLN A 19 -7.96 6.90 8.50
C GLN A 19 -7.31 5.54 8.23
N ALA A 20 -7.37 5.04 6.99
CA ALA A 20 -6.73 3.80 6.58
C ALA A 20 -5.21 3.92 6.67
N GLN A 21 -4.63 5.01 6.14
CA GLN A 21 -3.21 5.31 6.24
C GLN A 21 -2.74 5.36 7.70
N ARG A 22 -3.43 6.13 8.54
CA ARG A 22 -3.09 6.23 9.97
C ARG A 22 -3.17 4.86 10.65
N TYR A 23 -4.19 4.07 10.36
CA TYR A 23 -4.32 2.73 10.92
C TYR A 23 -3.16 1.82 10.51
N CYS A 24 -2.80 1.82 9.22
CA CYS A 24 -1.68 1.02 8.73
C CYS A 24 -0.34 1.46 9.31
N ARG A 25 -0.07 2.75 9.47
CA ARG A 25 1.17 3.23 10.11
C ARG A 25 1.28 2.92 11.60
N VAL A 26 0.14 2.76 12.29
CA VAL A 26 0.10 2.42 13.73
C VAL A 26 0.26 0.91 13.95
N ASN A 27 -0.31 0.08 13.08
CA ASN A 27 -0.36 -1.38 13.28
C ASN A 27 0.60 -2.17 12.37
N TYR A 28 1.10 -1.54 11.31
CA TYR A 28 1.94 -2.12 10.24
C TYR A 28 2.97 -1.06 9.79
N THR A 29 3.36 -1.07 8.51
CA THR A 29 4.29 -0.09 7.92
C THR A 29 3.55 1.14 7.38
N ASP A 30 2.76 0.98 6.31
CA ASP A 30 1.91 2.03 5.71
C ASP A 30 0.86 1.35 4.81
N LEU A 31 0.06 2.12 4.08
CA LEU A 31 -0.71 1.62 2.94
C LEU A 31 0.22 1.06 1.86
N ALA A 32 -0.29 0.03 1.15
CA ALA A 32 0.46 -0.71 0.15
C ALA A 32 0.97 0.20 -0.99
N THR A 33 2.27 0.08 -1.29
CA THR A 33 2.90 0.55 -2.52
C THR A 33 3.00 -0.60 -3.53
N ILE A 34 3.00 -0.26 -4.82
CA ILE A 34 3.03 -1.20 -5.92
C ILE A 34 3.98 -0.67 -6.99
N ASP A 35 5.08 -1.37 -7.21
CA ASP A 35 6.12 -0.99 -8.18
C ASP A 35 6.17 -1.93 -9.40
N ASN A 36 5.66 -3.17 -9.26
CA ASN A 36 5.75 -4.16 -10.33
C ASN A 36 4.59 -5.19 -10.30
N MET A 37 4.49 -5.98 -11.38
CA MET A 37 3.42 -6.98 -11.51
C MET A 37 3.50 -8.11 -10.48
N LYS A 38 4.70 -8.41 -9.95
CA LYS A 38 4.84 -9.44 -8.91
C LYS A 38 4.17 -8.96 -7.62
N GLU A 39 4.35 -7.69 -7.27
CA GLU A 39 3.68 -7.05 -6.13
C GLU A 39 2.16 -6.99 -6.29
N ILE A 40 1.67 -6.71 -7.51
CA ILE A 40 0.22 -6.80 -7.80
C ILE A 40 -0.31 -8.19 -7.46
N ASN A 41 0.35 -9.25 -7.91
CA ASN A 41 -0.08 -10.61 -7.61
C ASN A 41 -0.04 -10.91 -6.11
N SER A 42 1.01 -10.48 -5.40
CA SER A 42 1.12 -10.63 -3.95
C SER A 42 0.02 -9.87 -3.19
N LEU A 43 -0.34 -8.67 -3.64
CA LEU A 43 -1.42 -7.88 -3.06
C LEU A 43 -2.77 -8.54 -3.27
N LEU A 44 -3.06 -9.01 -4.49
CA LEU A 44 -4.31 -9.71 -4.80
C LEU A 44 -4.46 -11.00 -3.99
N ASN A 45 -3.38 -11.74 -3.78
CA ASN A 45 -3.39 -12.94 -2.92
C ASN A 45 -3.63 -12.63 -1.44
N ALA A 46 -3.28 -11.42 -0.97
CA ALA A 46 -3.54 -11.02 0.42
C ALA A 46 -5.00 -10.59 0.65
N VAL A 47 -5.71 -10.23 -0.41
CA VAL A 47 -7.15 -9.94 -0.35
C VAL A 47 -7.92 -11.25 -0.33
N ASN A 48 -8.88 -11.36 0.59
CA ASN A 48 -9.76 -12.52 0.66
C ASN A 48 -10.55 -12.66 -0.65
N GLU A 49 -10.56 -13.85 -1.26
CA GLU A 49 -11.29 -14.16 -2.50
C GLU A 49 -12.78 -13.77 -2.46
N SER A 50 -13.39 -13.72 -1.27
CA SER A 50 -14.79 -13.31 -1.11
C SER A 50 -15.01 -11.80 -1.19
N TYR A 51 -13.96 -10.98 -1.10
CA TYR A 51 -14.07 -9.52 -1.13
C TYR A 51 -14.21 -9.00 -2.56
N LYS A 52 -15.24 -8.18 -2.80
CA LYS A 52 -15.56 -7.61 -4.13
C LYS A 52 -15.63 -6.08 -4.13
N GLY A 53 -15.11 -5.43 -3.09
CA GLY A 53 -15.15 -3.98 -2.91
C GLY A 53 -13.90 -3.25 -3.41
N LEU A 54 -13.83 -1.96 -3.10
CA LEU A 54 -12.64 -1.12 -3.33
C LEU A 54 -11.81 -1.04 -2.04
N ALA A 55 -10.51 -1.25 -2.17
CA ALA A 55 -9.55 -1.10 -1.08
C ALA A 55 -8.66 0.13 -1.31
N TRP A 56 -8.29 0.81 -0.23
CA TRP A 56 -7.31 1.89 -0.28
C TRP A 56 -5.89 1.36 -0.45
N ILE A 57 -5.12 2.00 -1.31
CA ILE A 57 -3.67 1.82 -1.47
C ILE A 57 -2.94 3.13 -1.15
N GLY A 58 -1.61 3.09 -1.07
CA GLY A 58 -0.79 4.22 -0.65
C GLY A 58 -0.69 5.36 -1.65
N LEU A 59 -1.28 5.24 -2.85
CA LEU A 59 -1.20 6.27 -3.87
C LEU A 59 -2.13 7.44 -3.50
N TYR A 60 -1.59 8.66 -3.44
CA TYR A 60 -2.35 9.87 -3.14
C TYR A 60 -1.93 11.04 -4.02
N ASP A 61 -2.88 11.94 -4.25
CA ASP A 61 -2.67 13.17 -5.00
C ASP A 61 -2.14 14.27 -4.07
N ASN A 62 -0.96 14.80 -4.39
CA ASN A 62 -0.33 15.92 -3.72
C ASN A 62 -0.20 17.11 -4.68
N LEU A 63 -1.28 17.89 -4.83
CA LEU A 63 -1.31 19.08 -5.69
C LEU A 63 -0.91 18.77 -7.15
N ASP A 64 -1.62 17.84 -7.78
CA ASP A 64 -1.38 17.37 -9.15
C ASP A 64 -0.09 16.53 -9.32
N ASP A 65 0.50 16.08 -8.21
CA ASP A 65 1.66 15.18 -8.16
C ASP A 65 1.31 13.91 -7.38
N TRP A 66 1.13 12.80 -8.09
CA TRP A 66 0.80 11.52 -7.45
C TRP A 66 2.03 10.95 -6.75
N ARG A 67 1.89 10.67 -5.46
CA ARG A 67 2.96 10.14 -4.62
C ARG A 67 2.52 8.90 -3.88
N TRP A 68 3.51 8.07 -3.53
CA TRP A 68 3.30 6.99 -2.58
C TRP A 68 3.36 7.52 -1.16
N SER A 69 2.44 7.07 -0.31
CA SER A 69 2.38 7.47 1.09
C SER A 69 3.59 6.96 1.87
N LEU A 70 4.11 5.80 1.49
CA LEU A 70 5.36 5.29 2.01
C LEU A 70 6.51 6.08 1.35
N ASP A 71 6.94 7.13 2.04
CA ASP A 71 8.09 7.94 1.65
C ASP A 71 9.35 7.21 2.10
N ASP A 72 9.92 6.41 1.19
CA ASP A 72 11.16 5.70 1.45
C ASP A 72 12.31 6.47 0.76
N ASP A 73 12.73 7.58 1.37
CA ASP A 73 13.92 8.34 0.97
C ASP A 73 15.19 7.46 0.98
N ALA A 74 15.17 6.30 1.65
CA ALA A 74 16.25 5.31 1.62
C ALA A 74 16.24 4.42 0.36
N PHE A 75 15.23 4.53 -0.51
CA PHE A 75 15.05 3.69 -1.70
C PHE A 75 15.51 4.34 -3.01
N TYR A 76 15.56 5.68 -3.06
CA TYR A 76 15.95 6.44 -4.26
C TYR A 76 17.31 7.15 -4.13
N ASN A 77 18.01 6.97 -3.01
CA ASN A 77 19.37 7.45 -2.80
C ASN A 77 20.39 6.31 -3.03
N GLU A 78 20.56 5.89 -4.29
CA GLU A 78 21.82 5.33 -4.84
C GLU A 78 22.09 5.90 -6.24
#